data_AF-A0A2E5E2P6-F1
#
_entry.id   AF-A0A2E5E2P6-F1
#
_cell.length_a   1.000
_cell.length_b   1.000
_cell.length_c   1.000
_cell.angle_alpha   90.00
_cell.angle_beta   90.00
_cell.angle_gamma   90.00
#
_symmetry.space_group_name_H-M   'P 1'
#
loop_
_entity.id
_entity.type
_entity.pdbx_description
1 polymer ?
#
loop_
_entity_poly.entity_id
_entity_poly.type
_entity_poly.pdbx_seq_one_letter_code
_entity_poly.pdbx_strand_id
1 'polypeptide(L)'
;MIIIMIFVHWQLRWRKRAKANDYLLCLCCGYTLEGLPEEGTCPECGIEYCGQDCRMVWEKFCTRTHTPRPKTSARKMDVDQVE
;
A
#
# COMPACT_ATOMS: atom_id res chain seq x y z
N MET A 1 -17.47 -11.09 21.22
CA MET A 1 -16.35 -11.87 20.65
C MET A 1 -16.42 -12.09 19.13
N ILE A 2 -17.60 -12.01 18.48
CA ILE A 2 -17.75 -12.18 17.01
C ILE A 2 -17.10 -11.05 16.18
N ILE A 3 -17.14 -9.80 16.66
CA ILE A 3 -16.57 -8.62 15.96
C ILE A 3 -15.06 -8.75 15.73
N ILE A 4 -14.33 -9.35 16.69
CA ILE A 4 -12.88 -9.52 16.63
C ILE A 4 -12.49 -10.51 15.52
N MET A 5 -13.29 -11.58 15.34
CA MET A 5 -13.02 -12.58 14.30
C MET A 5 -13.29 -12.05 12.89
N ILE A 6 -14.28 -11.18 12.71
CA ILE A 6 -14.51 -10.48 11.44
C ILE A 6 -13.33 -9.58 11.12
N PHE A 7 -12.83 -8.82 12.11
CA PHE A 7 -11.66 -7.96 11.97
C PHE A 7 -10.39 -8.73 11.58
N VAL A 8 -10.14 -9.87 12.20
CA VAL A 8 -8.95 -10.71 11.92
C VAL A 8 -9.06 -11.39 10.55
N HIS A 9 -10.23 -11.88 10.17
CA HIS A 9 -10.43 -12.51 8.86
C HIS A 9 -10.31 -11.48 7.71
N TRP A 10 -10.73 -10.22 7.96
CA TRP A 10 -10.50 -9.11 7.07
C TRP A 10 -9.00 -8.79 6.91
N GLN A 11 -8.27 -8.69 8.02
CA GLN A 11 -6.83 -8.37 8.00
C GLN A 11 -5.99 -9.39 7.22
N LEU A 12 -6.34 -10.68 7.27
CA LEU A 12 -5.63 -11.71 6.49
C LEU A 12 -5.89 -11.61 4.99
N ARG A 13 -7.11 -11.27 4.57
CA ARG A 13 -7.46 -11.10 3.15
C ARG A 13 -6.76 -9.88 2.54
N TRP A 14 -6.49 -8.86 3.35
CA TRP A 14 -5.83 -7.62 2.91
C TRP A 14 -4.38 -7.83 2.49
N ARG A 15 -3.63 -8.79 3.06
CA ARG A 15 -2.23 -9.05 2.67
C ARG A 15 -2.09 -9.46 1.19
N LYS A 16 -2.99 -10.30 0.68
CA LYS A 16 -3.00 -10.69 -0.75
C LYS A 16 -3.35 -9.50 -1.65
N ARG A 17 -4.33 -8.68 -1.23
CA ARG A 17 -4.76 -7.49 -1.98
C ARG A 17 -3.67 -6.41 -1.99
N ALA A 18 -2.94 -6.23 -0.89
CA ALA A 18 -1.88 -5.25 -0.78
C ALA A 18 -0.80 -5.49 -1.84
N LYS A 19 -0.36 -6.74 -2.03
CA LYS A 19 0.61 -7.07 -3.09
C LYS A 19 0.09 -6.79 -4.50
N ALA A 20 -1.20 -6.99 -4.75
CA ALA A 20 -1.81 -6.77 -6.06
C ALA A 20 -2.01 -5.28 -6.38
N ASN A 21 -2.14 -4.41 -5.38
CA ASN A 21 -2.39 -2.97 -5.52
C ASN A 21 -1.15 -2.16 -5.10
N ASP A 22 0.06 -2.68 -5.31
CA ASP A 22 1.32 -1.99 -5.00
C ASP A 22 1.46 -1.44 -3.56
N TYR A 23 0.82 -2.10 -2.60
CA TYR A 23 0.73 -1.72 -1.18
C TYR A 23 -0.02 -0.41 -0.93
N LEU A 24 -0.75 0.09 -1.92
CA LEU A 24 -1.52 1.32 -1.85
C LEU A 24 -2.95 1.05 -1.38
N LEU A 25 -3.07 0.60 -0.14
CA LEU A 25 -4.34 0.33 0.52
C LEU A 25 -4.48 1.19 1.78
N CYS A 26 -5.70 1.64 2.07
CA CYS A 26 -6.00 2.31 3.32
C CYS A 26 -5.64 1.39 4.52
N LEU A 27 -4.93 1.95 5.50
CA LEU A 27 -4.51 1.23 6.70
C LEU A 27 -5.67 0.85 7.65
N CYS A 28 -6.80 1.54 7.53
CA CYS A 28 -7.96 1.29 8.38
C CYS A 28 -8.96 0.30 7.77
N CYS A 29 -9.37 0.51 6.52
CA CYS A 29 -10.43 -0.28 5.88
C CYS A 29 -9.94 -1.21 4.77
N GLY A 30 -8.69 -1.10 4.34
CA GLY A 30 -8.12 -1.92 3.26
C GLY A 30 -8.67 -1.60 1.85
N TYR A 31 -9.33 -0.45 1.67
CA TYR A 31 -9.75 0.05 0.35
C TYR A 31 -8.54 0.39 -0.53
N THR A 32 -8.64 0.17 -1.83
CA THR A 32 -7.57 0.53 -2.78
C THR A 32 -7.53 2.01 -3.02
N LEU A 33 -6.37 2.61 -2.81
CA LEU A 33 -6.13 4.04 -3.05
C LEU A 33 -5.47 4.25 -4.42
N GLU A 34 -5.47 3.21 -5.27
CA GLU A 34 -4.99 3.30 -6.64
C GLU A 34 -5.83 4.30 -7.45
N GLY A 35 -5.14 5.21 -8.14
CA GLY A 35 -5.78 6.28 -8.93
C GLY A 35 -6.29 7.47 -8.11
N LEU A 36 -6.17 7.43 -6.78
CA LEU A 36 -6.44 8.58 -5.90
C LEU A 36 -5.18 9.45 -5.69
N PRO A 37 -5.33 10.68 -5.17
CA PRO A 37 -4.20 11.54 -4.83
C PRO A 37 -3.23 10.87 -3.86
N GLU A 38 -1.98 11.33 -3.82
CA GLU A 38 -0.98 10.80 -2.90
C GLU A 38 -1.35 11.03 -1.43
N GLU A 39 -2.10 12.09 -1.13
CA GLU A 39 -2.61 12.40 0.19
C GLU A 39 -4.06 12.86 0.12
N GLY A 40 -4.87 12.48 1.09
CA GLY A 40 -6.29 12.86 1.11
C GLY A 40 -7.09 12.03 2.10
N THR A 41 -8.40 11.96 1.88
CA THR A 41 -9.31 11.23 2.75
C THR A 41 -9.82 9.99 2.05
N CYS A 42 -9.78 8.84 2.72
CA CYS A 42 -10.27 7.60 2.15
C CYS A 42 -11.80 7.68 1.95
N PRO A 43 -12.32 7.40 0.74
CA PRO A 43 -13.75 7.55 0.44
C PRO A 43 -14.64 6.53 1.16
N GLU A 44 -14.08 5.42 1.63
CA GLU A 44 -14.84 4.37 2.35
C GLU A 44 -14.96 4.64 3.85
N CYS A 45 -13.87 5.05 4.50
CA CYS A 45 -13.82 5.19 5.96
C CYS A 45 -13.70 6.63 6.46
N GLY A 46 -13.45 7.59 5.58
CA GLY A 46 -13.30 9.00 5.95
C GLY A 46 -12.01 9.33 6.68
N ILE A 47 -11.04 8.42 6.74
CA ILE A 47 -9.76 8.64 7.43
C ILE A 47 -8.73 9.23 6.46
N GLU A 48 -7.95 10.18 6.96
CA GLU A 48 -6.83 10.75 6.23
C GLU A 48 -5.75 9.70 5.97
N TYR A 49 -5.21 9.72 4.76
CA TYR A 49 -4.14 8.83 4.36
C TYR A 49 -3.02 9.62 3.67
N CYS A 50 -1.81 9.12 3.85
CA CYS A 50 -0.68 9.39 2.99
C CYS A 50 -0.31 8.09 2.26
N GLY A 51 -0.22 8.14 0.94
CA GLY A 51 0.04 6.99 0.07
C GLY A 51 1.43 6.40 0.33
N GLN A 52 2.41 7.24 0.65
CA GLN A 52 3.75 6.79 1.03
C GLN A 52 3.73 6.01 2.35
N ASP A 53 3.02 6.53 3.36
CA ASP A 53 2.87 5.86 4.65
C ASP A 53 2.12 4.54 4.50
N CYS A 54 1.02 4.54 3.73
CA CYS A 54 0.26 3.32 3.44
C CYS A 54 1.16 2.26 2.82
N ARG A 55 1.92 2.64 1.79
CA ARG A 55 2.87 1.76 1.10
C ARG A 55 3.91 1.21 2.06
N MET A 56 4.54 2.07 2.87
CA MET A 56 5.60 1.66 3.80
C MET A 56 5.07 0.71 4.88
N VAL A 57 3.90 0.99 5.45
CA VAL A 57 3.30 0.15 6.50
C VAL A 57 2.87 -1.20 5.92
N TRP A 58 2.22 -1.23 4.76
CA TRP A 58 1.82 -2.47 4.11
C TRP A 58 3.02 -3.29 3.62
N GLU A 59 4.06 -2.64 3.14
CA GLU A 59 5.33 -3.28 2.79
C GLU A 59 5.95 -3.93 4.02
N LYS A 60 6.12 -3.22 5.14
CA LYS A 60 6.61 -3.78 6.42
C LYS A 60 5.75 -4.95 6.92
N PHE A 61 4.43 -4.83 6.81
CA PHE A 61 3.49 -5.86 7.26
C PHE A 61 3.54 -7.13 6.37
N CYS A 62 3.78 -6.97 5.06
CA CYS A 62 3.91 -8.09 4.13
C CYS A 62 5.33 -8.70 4.10
N THR A 63 6.38 -7.90 4.38
CA THR A 63 7.79 -8.30 4.33
C THR A 63 8.31 -8.98 5.59
N ARG A 64 7.54 -8.99 6.71
CA ARG A 64 7.82 -9.87 7.86
C ARG A 64 7.92 -11.37 7.49
N THR A 65 7.65 -11.75 6.25
CA THR A 65 7.91 -13.10 5.72
C THR A 65 8.77 -13.15 4.44
N HIS A 66 9.29 -12.04 3.89
CA HIS A 66 10.16 -12.10 2.70
C HIS A 66 10.86 -10.76 2.42
N THR A 67 12.17 -10.81 2.18
CA THR A 67 13.05 -9.74 1.71
C THR A 67 12.43 -8.92 0.57
N PRO A 68 12.44 -7.57 0.64
CA PRO A 68 11.90 -6.73 -0.42
C PRO A 68 12.76 -6.82 -1.70
N ARG A 69 12.11 -6.99 -2.86
CA ARG A 69 12.73 -6.73 -4.17
C ARG A 69 12.53 -5.24 -4.46
N PRO A 70 13.59 -4.46 -4.70
CA PRO A 70 13.44 -3.03 -5.00
C PRO A 70 12.59 -2.89 -6.26
N LYS A 71 11.46 -2.18 -6.14
CA LYS A 71 10.73 -1.67 -7.29
C LYS A 71 11.48 -0.43 -7.76
N THR A 72 12.55 -0.65 -8.51
CA THR A 72 13.07 0.37 -9.42
C THR A 72 11.97 0.63 -10.43
N SER A 73 11.13 1.62 -10.11
CA SER A 73 10.38 2.35 -11.12
C SER A 73 11.40 2.82 -12.14
N ALA A 74 11.33 2.22 -13.32
CA ALA A 74 12.05 2.65 -14.48
C ALA A 74 11.65 4.12 -14.77
N ARG A 75 12.40 5.06 -14.23
CA ARG A 75 12.62 6.35 -14.89
C ARG A 75 13.99 6.25 -15.55
N LYS A 76 13.99 5.78 -16.80
CA LYS A 76 15.03 6.16 -17.76
C LYS A 76 15.05 7.68 -17.76
N MET A 77 16.15 8.25 -17.30
CA MET A 77 16.55 9.59 -17.66
C MET A 77 18.01 9.45 -18.04
N ASP A 78 18.21 8.90 -19.24
CA ASP A 78 19.41 9.08 -20.02
C ASP A 78 19.57 10.61 -20.19
N VAL A 79 20.47 11.21 -19.42
CA VAL A 79 20.96 12.58 -19.69
C VAL A 79 22.24 12.40 -20.46
N ASP A 80 22.14 12.76 -21.73
CA ASP A 80 23.19 12.83 -22.74
C ASP A 80 24.54 13.33 -22.23
N GLN A 81 25.54 12.58 -22.67
CA GLN A 81 26.91 12.95 -22.97
C GLN A 81 27.02 14.32 -23.67
N VAL A 82 27.76 15.27 -23.11
CA VAL A 82 28.39 16.38 -23.87
C VAL A 82 29.75 16.75 -23.27
N GLU A 83 30.77 16.57 -24.14
CA GLU A 83 32.16 17.07 -24.22
C GLU A 83 33.13 16.97 -23.02
#